data_AF-A0A163J1L3-F1
#
_entry.id   AF-A0A163J1L3-F1
#
_cell.length_a   1.000
_cell.length_b   1.000
_cell.length_c   1.000
_cell.angle_alpha   90.00
_cell.angle_beta   90.00
_cell.angle_gamma   90.00
#
_symmetry.space_group_name_H-M   'P 1'
#
loop_
_entity.id
_entity.type
_entity.pdbx_description
1 polymer ?
#
loop_
_entity_poly.entity_id
_entity_poly.type
_entity_poly.pdbx_seq_one_letter_code
_entity_poly.pdbx_strand_id
1 'polypeptide(L)'
;MGHFKSTMANEFIKERRGAPKKKFKGFPMFFTLENLRTALIGDIKLLQSCHCHHRRHRYRRHRRSRSIVEKKRNDAKGQMLVQYSPTKSPADGACTSPLVICHGLFGSKQNWKALAKAMSRRLSRDVYALDLRNHGESPHSLPHTYEMLAEDVNRWVLEQELERPIFLGHSMGGKTVMTLAMTHPDIVHKLIVADIAPVHMTLLPEFPKYVQGMMVVQDKGLKRQSEADEIMKDYEPDINVRQFLLTNLKKSPDDGIYRFRVPLETLGNALGNLAQFIQNHRYTGPTLFITGGVSPYRKPFESHPELVDQQFPNARVEVMPGCGHWLHAEKPDLFLSLVSDFITASEQNDAKQQ
;
A
#
# COMPACT_ATOMS: atom_id res chain seq x y z
N MET A 1 -45.74 37.60 20.86
CA MET A 1 -45.90 39.03 20.52
C MET A 1 -44.50 39.62 20.49
N GLY A 2 -43.94 40.20 19.43
CA GLY A 2 -44.43 40.65 18.15
C GLY A 2 -43.48 41.79 17.72
N HIS A 3 -42.72 41.55 16.65
CA HIS A 3 -42.05 42.52 15.76
C HIS A 3 -41.14 43.63 16.33
N PHE A 4 -39.95 43.79 15.74
CA PHE A 4 -39.74 44.88 14.76
C PHE A 4 -38.57 44.59 13.80
N LYS A 5 -38.83 44.93 12.53
CA LYS A 5 -38.02 44.72 11.33
C LYS A 5 -37.12 45.93 11.03
N SER A 6 -35.93 45.65 10.50
CA SER A 6 -35.34 46.15 9.23
C SER A 6 -35.48 47.63 8.85
N THR A 7 -34.34 48.29 8.61
CA THR A 7 -33.94 49.14 7.45
C THR A 7 -32.61 49.84 7.82
N MET A 8 -31.62 50.15 6.98
CA MET A 8 -31.57 50.52 5.57
C MET A 8 -30.26 50.06 4.90
N ALA A 9 -30.32 49.94 3.58
CA ALA A 9 -29.20 49.92 2.66
C ALA A 9 -28.93 51.33 2.08
N ASN A 10 -27.73 51.46 1.50
CA ASN A 10 -27.32 52.30 0.35
C ASN A 10 -26.34 53.48 0.55
N GLU A 11 -25.30 53.35 -0.31
CA GLU A 11 -24.48 54.36 -1.00
C GLU A 11 -23.38 55.11 -0.25
N PHE A 12 -22.12 54.89 -0.67
CA PHE A 12 -21.35 55.92 -1.38
C PHE A 12 -20.15 55.32 -2.13
N ILE A 13 -20.10 55.57 -3.45
CA ILE A 13 -18.98 55.32 -4.36
C ILE A 13 -18.17 56.62 -4.48
N LYS A 14 -16.82 56.58 -4.36
CA LYS A 14 -15.93 57.31 -5.29
C LYS A 14 -14.44 56.90 -5.20
N GLU A 15 -13.89 56.79 -6.41
CA GLU A 15 -12.58 56.34 -6.90
C GLU A 15 -11.33 57.11 -6.43
N ARG A 16 -10.16 56.43 -6.51
CA ARG A 16 -8.94 56.69 -7.34
C ARG A 16 -7.68 56.30 -6.53
N ARG A 17 -6.56 55.78 -7.04
CA ARG A 17 -5.99 55.30 -8.32
C ARG A 17 -4.59 54.73 -7.94
N GLY A 18 -4.06 53.73 -8.68
CA GLY A 18 -2.59 53.61 -8.88
C GLY A 18 -1.91 52.26 -8.57
N ALA A 19 -1.97 51.33 -9.55
CA ALA A 19 -0.99 50.36 -10.10
C ALA A 19 0.22 49.78 -9.27
N PRO A 20 0.87 48.64 -9.66
CA PRO A 20 0.73 47.89 -10.93
C PRO A 20 0.52 46.35 -10.81
N LYS A 21 -0.05 45.81 -11.90
CA LYS A 21 -0.26 44.40 -12.20
C LYS A 21 1.05 43.71 -12.63
N LYS A 22 1.38 42.55 -12.05
CA LYS A 22 2.31 41.59 -12.65
C LYS A 22 1.53 40.51 -13.41
N LYS A 23 1.87 40.37 -14.70
CA LYS A 23 1.32 39.39 -15.64
C LYS A 23 1.88 38.00 -15.30
N PHE A 24 1.01 37.03 -15.01
CA PHE A 24 1.33 35.61 -15.20
C PHE A 24 0.69 35.17 -16.52
N LYS A 25 1.53 34.70 -17.45
CA LYS A 25 1.11 34.14 -18.73
C LYS A 25 0.47 32.78 -18.48
N GLY A 26 -0.72 32.58 -19.06
CA GLY A 26 -1.52 31.38 -18.93
C GLY A 26 -0.97 30.18 -19.70
N PHE A 27 -1.42 29.00 -19.26
CA PHE A 27 -1.41 27.74 -19.97
C PHE A 27 -2.88 27.40 -20.26
N PRO A 28 -3.31 27.16 -21.51
CA PRO A 28 -4.70 26.80 -21.77
C PRO A 28 -4.90 25.28 -21.64
N MET A 29 -5.82 24.90 -20.77
CA MET A 29 -6.57 23.65 -20.86
C MET A 29 -7.74 23.87 -21.80
N PHE A 30 -7.81 23.12 -22.89
CA PHE A 30 -9.06 22.84 -23.61
C PHE A 30 -9.13 21.33 -23.87
N PHE A 31 -10.13 20.70 -23.28
CA PHE A 31 -10.67 19.41 -23.69
C PHE A 31 -11.50 19.63 -24.96
N THR A 32 -11.27 18.83 -26.00
CA THR A 32 -12.26 18.56 -27.05
C THR A 32 -12.34 17.05 -27.27
N LEU A 33 -13.54 16.52 -27.05
CA LEU A 33 -14.00 15.22 -27.53
C LEU A 33 -14.02 15.23 -29.06
N GLU A 34 -13.14 14.46 -29.71
CA GLU A 34 -13.36 13.84 -31.02
C GLU A 34 -12.08 13.11 -31.45
N ASN A 35 -12.14 11.78 -31.53
CA ASN A 35 -11.55 10.93 -32.58
C ASN A 35 -11.64 9.46 -32.16
N LEU A 36 -12.80 8.89 -32.46
CA LEU A 36 -13.08 7.46 -32.52
C LEU A 36 -13.12 7.06 -34.01
N ARG A 37 -12.59 5.87 -34.32
CA ARG A 37 -12.44 5.19 -35.62
C ARG A 37 -11.10 5.56 -36.31
N THR A 38 -10.19 4.64 -36.61
CA THR A 38 -10.40 3.40 -37.39
C THR A 38 -9.19 2.46 -37.26
N ALA A 39 -9.41 1.19 -36.93
CA ALA A 39 -8.62 -0.02 -37.29
C ALA A 39 -9.28 -1.23 -36.59
N LEU A 40 -10.38 -1.80 -37.10
CA LEU A 40 -10.44 -2.92 -38.07
C LEU A 40 -9.54 -4.11 -37.65
N ILE A 41 -10.13 -5.09 -36.96
CA ILE A 41 -10.59 -6.42 -37.46
C ILE A 41 -9.45 -7.44 -37.56
N GLY A 42 -9.60 -8.54 -36.82
CA GLY A 42 -8.70 -9.70 -36.79
C GLY A 42 -9.21 -10.80 -35.85
N ASP A 43 -10.38 -11.35 -36.19
CA ASP A 43 -10.93 -12.68 -35.95
C ASP A 43 -10.88 -13.42 -34.59
N ILE A 44 -12.11 -13.70 -34.16
CA ILE A 44 -12.55 -14.70 -33.18
C ILE A 44 -12.67 -16.06 -33.88
N LYS A 45 -12.08 -17.12 -33.32
CA LYS A 45 -12.67 -18.46 -33.07
C LYS A 45 -11.58 -19.50 -32.78
N LEU A 46 -11.56 -20.05 -31.55
CA LEU A 46 -11.87 -21.46 -31.30
C LEU A 46 -11.96 -21.74 -29.79
N LEU A 47 -13.17 -22.06 -29.33
CA LEU A 47 -13.41 -22.81 -28.10
C LEU A 47 -13.26 -24.31 -28.43
N GLN A 48 -12.54 -25.07 -27.62
CA GLN A 48 -13.11 -26.16 -26.79
C GLN A 48 -12.02 -27.12 -26.29
N SER A 49 -12.24 -27.52 -25.03
CA SER A 49 -11.75 -28.70 -24.32
C SER A 49 -10.23 -28.85 -24.11
N CYS A 50 -9.81 -28.76 -22.86
CA CYS A 50 -8.99 -29.83 -22.28
C CYS A 50 -9.11 -29.87 -20.74
N HIS A 51 -9.19 -31.10 -20.26
CA HIS A 51 -9.60 -31.54 -18.94
C HIS A 51 -8.80 -31.01 -17.75
N CYS A 52 -9.49 -30.94 -16.60
CA CYS A 52 -8.91 -30.93 -15.27
C CYS A 52 -7.86 -32.06 -15.12
N HIS A 53 -6.64 -31.68 -14.81
CA HIS A 53 -5.67 -32.56 -14.16
C HIS A 53 -5.18 -31.92 -12.87
N HIS A 54 -5.78 -32.40 -11.78
CA HIS A 54 -5.30 -32.21 -10.42
C HIS A 54 -3.89 -32.84 -10.29
N ARG A 55 -2.82 -32.02 -10.33
CA ARG A 55 -1.49 -32.44 -9.88
C ARG A 55 -1.26 -31.96 -8.46
N ARG A 56 -1.44 -32.85 -7.49
CA ARG A 56 -0.93 -32.69 -6.13
C ARG A 56 0.60 -32.71 -6.18
N HIS A 57 1.24 -31.54 -6.06
CA HIS A 57 2.68 -31.48 -5.84
C HIS A 57 3.00 -31.79 -4.36
N ARG A 58 3.58 -32.97 -4.09
CA ARG A 58 4.22 -33.27 -2.80
C ARG A 58 5.58 -32.57 -2.77
N TYR A 59 5.69 -31.49 -2.00
CA TYR A 59 6.98 -30.88 -1.70
C TYR A 59 7.67 -31.63 -0.55
N ARG A 60 8.83 -32.23 -0.86
CA ARG A 60 9.65 -32.97 0.08
C ARG A 60 10.63 -31.99 0.74
N ARG A 61 10.49 -31.76 2.04
CA ARG A 61 11.33 -30.84 2.83
C ARG A 61 12.80 -31.26 2.78
N HIS A 62 13.69 -30.38 2.31
CA HIS A 62 15.13 -30.44 2.57
C HIS A 62 15.58 -29.06 3.08
N ARG A 63 15.64 -28.93 4.40
CA ARG A 63 16.08 -27.70 5.08
C ARG A 63 17.61 -27.66 5.03
N ARG A 64 18.19 -26.89 4.09
CA ARG A 64 19.62 -26.53 4.13
C ARG A 64 19.76 -25.12 4.70
N SER A 65 20.43 -25.04 5.85
CA SER A 65 20.92 -23.80 6.44
C SER A 65 21.74 -23.01 5.40
N ARG A 66 21.25 -21.84 4.99
CA ARG A 66 22.04 -20.83 4.28
C ARG A 66 22.28 -19.64 5.21
N SER A 67 23.56 -19.30 5.35
CA SER A 67 24.06 -18.13 6.05
C SER A 67 23.51 -16.85 5.40
N ILE A 68 23.09 -15.89 6.23
CA ILE A 68 22.60 -14.59 5.80
C ILE A 68 23.81 -13.79 5.31
N VAL A 69 23.86 -13.54 4.01
CA VAL A 69 24.68 -12.48 3.41
C VAL A 69 23.69 -11.57 2.70
N GLU A 70 23.58 -10.31 3.15
CA GLU A 70 22.95 -9.24 2.39
C GLU A 70 23.67 -9.14 1.03
N LYS A 71 23.07 -9.73 -0.01
CA LYS A 71 23.56 -9.66 -1.37
C LYS A 71 22.54 -8.88 -2.19
N LYS A 72 22.87 -7.63 -2.49
CA LYS A 72 22.37 -6.97 -3.70
C LYS A 72 22.75 -7.86 -4.89
N ARG A 73 21.79 -8.61 -5.42
CA ARG A 73 21.94 -9.35 -6.67
C ARG A 73 20.64 -9.21 -7.43
N ASN A 74 20.71 -8.53 -8.58
CA ASN A 74 19.88 -8.94 -9.70
C ASN A 74 20.26 -10.39 -10.00
N ASP A 75 19.27 -11.25 -10.21
CA ASP A 75 19.56 -12.59 -10.69
C ASP A 75 20.15 -12.53 -12.12
N ALA A 76 20.74 -13.64 -12.56
CA ALA A 76 21.32 -13.76 -13.89
C ALA A 76 20.29 -13.68 -15.04
N LYS A 77 19.00 -13.41 -14.74
CA LYS A 77 17.89 -13.38 -15.70
C LYS A 77 17.25 -11.99 -15.82
N GLY A 78 17.76 -10.97 -15.12
CA GLY A 78 17.21 -9.62 -15.16
C GLY A 78 15.80 -9.52 -14.56
N GLN A 79 15.43 -10.44 -13.67
CA GLN A 79 14.10 -10.49 -13.08
C GLN A 79 13.98 -9.54 -11.87
N MET A 80 12.78 -8.99 -11.70
CA MET A 80 12.48 -8.02 -10.66
C MET A 80 12.41 -8.69 -9.29
N LEU A 81 13.47 -8.53 -8.51
CA LEU A 81 13.56 -9.09 -7.16
C LEU A 81 13.09 -8.08 -6.11
N VAL A 82 11.94 -8.39 -5.51
CA VAL A 82 11.43 -7.68 -4.32
C VAL A 82 12.47 -7.76 -3.21
N GLN A 83 12.92 -6.60 -2.73
CA GLN A 83 13.82 -6.50 -1.60
C GLN A 83 13.06 -6.68 -0.29
N TYR A 84 13.71 -7.25 0.72
CA TYR A 84 13.06 -7.53 2.00
C TYR A 84 14.01 -7.43 3.20
N SER A 85 13.43 -7.40 4.40
CA SER A 85 14.15 -7.47 5.67
C SER A 85 13.59 -8.63 6.49
N PRO A 86 14.38 -9.69 6.74
CA PRO A 86 13.94 -10.82 7.55
C PRO A 86 14.16 -10.53 9.05
N THR A 87 13.29 -11.09 9.88
CA THR A 87 13.56 -11.31 11.31
C THR A 87 13.45 -12.79 11.59
N LYS A 88 14.49 -13.37 12.19
CA LYS A 88 14.52 -14.79 12.55
C LYS A 88 13.86 -15.01 13.92
N SER A 89 13.02 -16.04 14.01
CA SER A 89 12.42 -16.49 15.27
C SER A 89 13.50 -16.86 16.32
N PRO A 90 13.28 -16.56 17.62
CA PRO A 90 14.24 -16.88 18.69
C PRO A 90 14.45 -18.36 19.05
N ALA A 91 13.66 -19.34 18.54
CA ALA A 91 13.84 -20.74 18.92
C ALA A 91 13.36 -21.78 17.88
N ASP A 92 14.03 -22.94 17.91
CA ASP A 92 13.90 -24.10 17.05
C ASP A 92 12.63 -24.95 17.32
N GLY A 93 11.88 -25.30 16.26
CA GLY A 93 11.10 -26.56 16.24
C GLY A 93 9.67 -26.50 15.72
N ALA A 94 8.92 -25.42 15.90
CA ALA A 94 7.55 -25.33 15.37
C ALA A 94 7.57 -24.78 13.93
N CYS A 95 7.07 -25.56 12.97
CA CYS A 95 6.88 -25.11 11.60
C CYS A 95 5.67 -24.16 11.53
N THR A 96 5.85 -22.91 11.96
CA THR A 96 4.81 -21.88 11.89
C THR A 96 4.86 -21.18 10.54
N SER A 97 3.69 -20.86 9.96
CA SER A 97 3.63 -20.08 8.73
C SER A 97 4.26 -18.70 8.95
N PRO A 98 5.23 -18.28 8.10
CA PRO A 98 5.89 -17.00 8.23
C PRO A 98 4.91 -15.85 7.95
N LEU A 99 5.18 -14.68 8.52
CA LEU A 99 4.40 -13.46 8.28
C LEU A 99 5.10 -12.58 7.24
N VAL A 100 4.39 -12.17 6.21
CA VAL A 100 4.88 -11.29 5.14
C VAL A 100 4.13 -9.97 5.19
N ILE A 101 4.87 -8.87 5.29
CA ILE A 101 4.35 -7.51 5.47
C ILE A 101 4.55 -6.69 4.19
N CYS A 102 3.46 -6.11 3.70
CA CYS A 102 3.41 -5.21 2.54
C CYS A 102 3.03 -3.77 2.98
N HIS A 103 3.91 -2.80 2.75
CA HIS A 103 3.70 -1.41 3.16
C HIS A 103 2.70 -0.64 2.27
N GLY A 104 2.22 0.50 2.74
CA GLY A 104 1.40 1.45 1.98
C GLY A 104 2.18 2.31 0.99
N LEU A 105 1.48 3.13 0.19
CA LEU A 105 2.11 4.02 -0.80
C LEU A 105 3.14 4.96 -0.14
N PHE A 106 4.28 5.17 -0.80
CA PHE A 106 5.47 5.87 -0.27
C PHE A 106 6.13 5.23 0.96
N GLY A 107 5.68 4.06 1.40
CA GLY A 107 6.33 3.29 2.45
C GLY A 107 7.53 2.48 1.94
N SER A 108 8.19 1.80 2.88
CA SER A 108 9.19 0.76 2.62
C SER A 108 9.26 -0.20 3.82
N LYS A 109 10.01 -1.31 3.68
CA LYS A 109 10.25 -2.29 4.75
C LYS A 109 10.78 -1.66 6.04
N GLN A 110 11.51 -0.55 5.95
CA GLN A 110 12.07 0.18 7.10
C GLN A 110 11.00 0.75 8.02
N ASN A 111 9.85 1.16 7.49
CA ASN A 111 8.74 1.66 8.32
C ASN A 111 8.19 0.56 9.24
N TRP A 112 8.34 -0.71 8.84
CA TRP A 112 7.85 -1.88 9.57
C TRP A 112 8.92 -2.55 10.43
N LYS A 113 10.19 -2.12 10.40
CA LYS A 113 11.31 -2.84 11.02
C LYS A 113 11.12 -3.10 12.52
N ALA A 114 10.72 -2.08 13.28
CA ALA A 114 10.53 -2.21 14.73
C ALA A 114 9.36 -3.16 15.05
N LEU A 115 8.25 -2.99 14.34
CA LEU A 115 7.04 -3.78 14.53
C LEU A 115 7.23 -5.24 14.08
N ALA A 116 7.92 -5.48 12.96
CA ALA A 116 8.28 -6.81 12.50
C ALA A 116 9.13 -7.57 13.53
N LYS A 117 10.11 -6.89 14.16
CA LYS A 117 10.90 -7.48 15.26
C LYS A 117 10.03 -7.78 16.48
N ALA A 118 9.08 -6.92 16.82
CA ALA A 118 8.14 -7.17 17.90
C ALA A 118 7.23 -8.37 17.61
N MET A 119 6.65 -8.43 16.41
CA MET A 119 5.83 -9.55 15.92
C MET A 119 6.60 -10.86 15.93
N SER A 120 7.82 -10.87 15.40
CA SER A 120 8.65 -12.09 15.34
C SER A 120 8.93 -12.66 16.73
N ARG A 121 9.26 -11.80 17.71
CA ARG A 121 9.45 -12.23 19.09
C ARG A 121 8.17 -12.70 19.76
N ARG A 122 7.07 -11.96 19.58
CA ARG A 122 5.79 -12.26 20.24
C ARG A 122 5.14 -13.53 19.69
N LEU A 123 5.31 -13.78 18.40
CA LEU A 123 4.66 -14.87 17.67
C LEU A 123 5.60 -16.06 17.39
N SER A 124 6.86 -15.98 17.82
CA SER A 124 7.91 -16.97 17.59
C SER A 124 7.93 -17.48 16.14
N ARG A 125 7.87 -16.56 15.18
CA ARG A 125 7.86 -16.86 13.74
C ARG A 125 8.72 -15.90 12.94
N ASP A 126 9.11 -16.35 11.75
CA ASP A 126 9.81 -15.51 10.80
C ASP A 126 8.87 -14.43 10.26
N VAL A 127 9.38 -13.20 10.18
CA VAL A 127 8.65 -12.05 9.64
C VAL A 127 9.49 -11.41 8.55
N TYR A 128 8.85 -11.14 7.42
CA TYR A 128 9.47 -10.54 6.24
C TYR A 128 8.76 -9.24 5.91
N ALA A 129 9.43 -8.10 6.06
CA ALA A 129 8.93 -6.84 5.54
C ALA A 129 9.47 -6.63 4.13
N LEU A 130 8.58 -6.49 3.14
CA LEU A 130 8.92 -6.32 1.74
C LEU A 130 8.99 -4.84 1.36
N ASP A 131 9.85 -4.51 0.40
CA ASP A 131 9.77 -3.29 -0.41
C ASP A 131 8.98 -3.63 -1.68
N LEU A 132 7.80 -3.04 -1.89
CA LEU A 132 7.02 -3.29 -3.10
C LEU A 132 7.67 -2.62 -4.33
N ARG A 133 7.28 -3.02 -5.55
CA ARG A 133 7.79 -2.39 -6.78
C ARG A 133 7.69 -0.85 -6.71
N ASN A 134 8.65 -0.15 -7.29
CA ASN A 134 8.75 1.32 -7.23
C ASN A 134 8.97 1.92 -5.83
N HIS A 135 9.28 1.09 -4.82
CA HIS A 135 9.48 1.52 -3.45
C HIS A 135 10.75 0.92 -2.83
N GLY A 136 11.26 1.60 -1.80
CA GLY A 136 12.36 1.07 -1.01
C GLY A 136 13.62 0.82 -1.84
N GLU A 137 14.14 -0.40 -1.77
CA GLU A 137 15.28 -0.86 -2.57
C GLU A 137 14.84 -1.75 -3.75
N SER A 138 13.54 -1.99 -3.91
CA SER A 138 13.01 -2.81 -5.01
C SER A 138 13.11 -2.09 -6.34
N PRO A 139 13.27 -2.83 -7.46
CA PRO A 139 13.40 -2.22 -8.77
C PRO A 139 12.18 -1.38 -9.16
N HIS A 140 12.42 -0.40 -10.03
CA HIS A 140 11.36 0.39 -10.61
C HIS A 140 10.84 -0.28 -11.88
N SER A 141 9.52 -0.41 -12.01
CA SER A 141 8.87 -1.10 -13.12
C SER A 141 7.46 -0.58 -13.37
N LEU A 142 7.03 -0.71 -14.62
CA LEU A 142 5.69 -0.40 -15.10
C LEU A 142 5.02 -1.69 -15.65
N PRO A 143 3.69 -1.79 -15.58
CA PRO A 143 2.76 -0.84 -14.98
C PRO A 143 2.72 -0.97 -13.44
N HIS A 144 2.21 0.04 -12.75
CA HIS A 144 1.99 0.01 -11.30
C HIS A 144 0.49 -0.21 -11.02
N THR A 145 0.11 -1.49 -10.92
CA THR A 145 -1.27 -1.95 -10.65
C THR A 145 -1.26 -3.02 -9.55
N TYR A 146 -2.43 -3.35 -8.99
CA TYR A 146 -2.51 -4.36 -7.92
C TYR A 146 -2.24 -5.77 -8.40
N GLU A 147 -2.61 -6.12 -9.64
CA GLU A 147 -2.30 -7.43 -10.25
C GLU A 147 -0.78 -7.62 -10.33
N MET A 148 -0.09 -6.56 -10.74
CA MET A 148 1.34 -6.50 -10.86
C MET A 148 2.05 -6.53 -9.50
N LEU A 149 1.54 -5.78 -8.51
CA LEU A 149 2.05 -5.82 -7.13
C LEU A 149 1.86 -7.22 -6.52
N ALA A 150 0.70 -7.85 -6.71
CA ALA A 150 0.41 -9.18 -6.20
C ALA A 150 1.31 -10.25 -6.84
N GLU A 151 1.50 -10.18 -8.16
CA GLU A 151 2.36 -11.13 -8.88
C GLU A 151 3.83 -11.06 -8.43
N ASP A 152 4.34 -9.88 -8.07
CA ASP A 152 5.69 -9.78 -7.51
C ASP A 152 5.82 -10.42 -6.14
N VAL A 153 4.80 -10.25 -5.29
CA VAL A 153 4.75 -10.89 -3.98
C VAL A 153 4.64 -12.41 -4.15
N ASN A 154 3.80 -12.88 -5.06
CA ASN A 154 3.68 -14.31 -5.41
C ASN A 154 5.03 -14.88 -5.86
N ARG A 155 5.70 -14.22 -6.81
CA ARG A 155 7.03 -14.64 -7.30
C ARG A 155 8.04 -14.71 -6.16
N TRP A 156 8.09 -13.69 -5.31
CA TRP A 156 8.98 -13.66 -4.16
C TRP A 156 8.70 -14.82 -3.19
N VAL A 157 7.43 -15.15 -2.92
CA VAL A 157 7.03 -16.31 -2.09
C VAL A 157 7.56 -17.61 -2.67
N LEU A 158 7.40 -17.82 -3.98
CA LEU A 158 7.90 -19.00 -4.69
C LEU A 158 9.43 -19.10 -4.63
N GLU A 159 10.14 -17.99 -4.83
CA GLU A 159 11.61 -17.93 -4.75
C GLU A 159 12.15 -18.21 -3.36
N GLN A 160 11.45 -17.76 -2.32
CA GLN A 160 11.79 -18.03 -0.94
C GLN A 160 11.33 -19.42 -0.47
N GLU A 161 10.65 -20.20 -1.33
CA GLU A 161 10.10 -21.52 -1.04
C GLU A 161 9.19 -21.52 0.20
N LEU A 162 8.41 -20.43 0.40
CA LEU A 162 7.53 -20.31 1.56
C LEU A 162 6.24 -21.10 1.35
N GLU A 163 5.93 -21.96 2.30
CA GLU A 163 4.68 -22.72 2.32
C GLU A 163 3.61 -21.96 3.10
N ARG A 164 2.55 -21.56 2.39
CA ARG A 164 1.36 -20.88 2.93
C ARG A 164 1.69 -19.78 3.96
N PRO A 165 2.38 -18.68 3.58
CA PRO A 165 2.58 -17.54 4.46
C PRO A 165 1.27 -16.88 4.93
N ILE A 166 1.37 -16.15 6.03
CA ILE A 166 0.38 -15.16 6.48
C ILE A 166 0.75 -13.82 5.85
N PHE A 167 -0.22 -13.09 5.30
CA PHE A 167 0.02 -11.78 4.73
C PHE A 167 -0.60 -10.68 5.58
N LEU A 168 0.17 -9.60 5.77
CA LEU A 168 -0.29 -8.36 6.36
C LEU A 168 -0.01 -7.22 5.38
N GLY A 169 -1.03 -6.45 5.02
CA GLY A 169 -0.87 -5.30 4.12
C GLY A 169 -1.53 -4.05 4.67
N HIS A 170 -0.85 -2.90 4.58
CA HIS A 170 -1.41 -1.59 4.92
C HIS A 170 -1.74 -0.77 3.69
N SER A 171 -2.94 -0.17 3.62
CA SER A 171 -3.34 0.74 2.55
C SER A 171 -3.12 0.11 1.15
N MET A 172 -2.26 0.69 0.30
CA MET A 172 -1.82 0.07 -0.97
C MET A 172 -1.39 -1.39 -0.79
N GLY A 173 -0.55 -1.70 0.22
CA GLY A 173 -0.12 -3.06 0.53
C GLY A 173 -1.28 -3.95 0.95
N GLY A 174 -2.32 -3.41 1.56
CA GLY A 174 -3.57 -4.10 1.90
C GLY A 174 -4.31 -4.58 0.65
N LYS A 175 -4.50 -3.67 -0.32
CA LYS A 175 -5.07 -4.03 -1.62
C LYS A 175 -4.20 -5.04 -2.39
N THR A 176 -2.87 -4.91 -2.32
CA THR A 176 -1.93 -5.89 -2.88
C THR A 176 -2.16 -7.30 -2.31
N VAL A 177 -2.20 -7.45 -0.98
CA VAL A 177 -2.35 -8.79 -0.36
C VAL A 177 -3.77 -9.34 -0.52
N MET A 178 -4.78 -8.48 -0.61
CA MET A 178 -6.14 -8.88 -0.98
C MET A 178 -6.20 -9.42 -2.41
N THR A 179 -5.59 -8.72 -3.38
CA THR A 179 -5.48 -9.18 -4.77
C THR A 179 -4.73 -10.51 -4.85
N LEU A 180 -3.60 -10.63 -4.13
CA LEU A 180 -2.85 -11.88 -4.03
C LEU A 180 -3.71 -13.04 -3.51
N ALA A 181 -4.48 -12.82 -2.45
CA ALA A 181 -5.34 -13.84 -1.87
C ALA A 181 -6.48 -14.26 -2.82
N MET A 182 -6.98 -13.33 -3.63
CA MET A 182 -8.02 -13.61 -4.63
C MET A 182 -7.48 -14.34 -5.87
N THR A 183 -6.24 -14.08 -6.29
CA THR A 183 -5.65 -14.69 -7.50
C THR A 183 -4.82 -15.94 -7.21
N HIS A 184 -4.27 -16.06 -5.99
CA HIS A 184 -3.47 -17.19 -5.53
C HIS A 184 -3.92 -17.66 -4.12
N PRO A 185 -5.19 -18.06 -3.94
CA PRO A 185 -5.74 -18.38 -2.61
C PRO A 185 -4.99 -19.51 -1.89
N ASP A 186 -4.44 -20.47 -2.64
CA ASP A 186 -3.80 -21.68 -2.10
C ASP A 186 -2.51 -21.37 -1.33
N ILE A 187 -1.82 -20.27 -1.64
CA ILE A 187 -0.58 -19.87 -0.97
C ILE A 187 -0.83 -19.01 0.28
N VAL A 188 -2.08 -18.71 0.61
CA VAL A 188 -2.40 -17.87 1.76
C VAL A 188 -2.87 -18.74 2.92
N HIS A 189 -2.21 -18.62 4.08
CA HIS A 189 -2.72 -19.18 5.33
C HIS A 189 -3.75 -18.23 5.95
N LYS A 190 -3.36 -16.98 6.18
CA LYS A 190 -4.27 -15.93 6.69
C LYS A 190 -3.98 -14.60 6.05
N LEU A 191 -4.99 -13.74 6.06
CA LEU A 191 -4.92 -12.39 5.51
C LEU A 191 -5.23 -11.36 6.59
N ILE A 192 -4.39 -10.32 6.68
CA ILE A 192 -4.58 -9.18 7.56
C ILE A 192 -4.48 -7.91 6.71
N VAL A 193 -5.50 -7.06 6.78
CA VAL A 193 -5.61 -5.85 5.99
C VAL A 193 -5.77 -4.66 6.92
N ALA A 194 -4.79 -3.76 6.90
CA ALA A 194 -4.75 -2.57 7.73
C ALA A 194 -5.21 -1.34 6.94
N ASP A 195 -6.33 -0.79 7.38
CA ASP A 195 -6.93 0.48 7.01
C ASP A 195 -7.20 0.70 5.51
N ILE A 196 -7.77 -0.32 4.88
CA ILE A 196 -8.29 -0.22 3.51
C ILE A 196 -9.39 -1.25 3.27
N ALA A 197 -10.49 -0.83 2.66
CA ALA A 197 -11.61 -1.69 2.30
C ALA A 197 -11.43 -2.28 0.88
N PRO A 198 -12.07 -3.42 0.56
CA PRO A 198 -12.00 -4.07 -0.75
C PRO A 198 -12.89 -3.38 -1.80
N VAL A 199 -12.80 -2.05 -1.92
CA VAL A 199 -13.66 -1.25 -2.79
C VAL A 199 -12.86 -0.44 -3.80
N HIS A 200 -13.50 -0.11 -4.93
CA HIS A 200 -13.06 1.04 -5.71
C HIS A 200 -13.32 2.30 -4.88
N MET A 201 -12.28 3.09 -4.66
CA MET A 201 -12.43 4.37 -3.97
C MET A 201 -11.42 5.36 -4.49
N THR A 202 -11.85 6.59 -4.68
CA THR A 202 -10.95 7.71 -4.91
C THR A 202 -9.95 7.77 -3.76
N LEU A 203 -8.67 7.78 -4.10
CA LEU A 203 -7.63 8.02 -3.10
C LEU A 203 -7.84 9.39 -2.45
N LEU A 204 -7.32 9.51 -1.23
CA LEU A 204 -7.27 10.77 -0.51
C LEU A 204 -6.69 11.90 -1.39
N PRO A 205 -7.36 13.07 -1.48
CA PRO A 205 -6.94 14.19 -2.34
C PRO A 205 -5.55 14.74 -1.99
N GLU A 206 -4.99 14.34 -0.85
CA GLU A 206 -3.66 14.67 -0.39
C GLU A 206 -2.56 13.94 -1.19
N PHE A 207 -2.80 12.74 -1.73
CA PHE A 207 -1.76 11.99 -2.47
C PHE A 207 -1.23 12.74 -3.70
N PRO A 208 -2.08 13.33 -4.57
CA PRO A 208 -1.58 14.20 -5.64
C PRO A 208 -0.75 15.39 -5.13
N LYS A 209 -1.13 15.99 -4.00
CA LYS A 209 -0.37 17.10 -3.38
C LYS A 209 1.00 16.64 -2.89
N TYR A 210 1.09 15.44 -2.32
CA TYR A 210 2.38 14.87 -1.90
C TYR A 210 3.32 14.69 -3.09
N VAL A 211 2.83 14.10 -4.18
CA VAL A 211 3.61 13.94 -5.42
C VAL A 211 4.10 15.29 -5.91
N GLN A 212 3.21 16.29 -5.96
CA GLN A 212 3.56 17.65 -6.39
C GLN A 212 4.65 18.27 -5.51
N GLY A 213 4.50 18.22 -4.18
CA GLY A 213 5.50 18.75 -3.24
C GLY A 213 6.84 18.04 -3.35
N MET A 214 6.82 16.72 -3.48
CA MET A 214 8.04 15.90 -3.66
C MET A 214 8.73 16.21 -4.99
N MET A 215 7.99 16.49 -6.07
CA MET A 215 8.56 16.94 -7.34
C MET A 215 9.24 18.31 -7.19
N VAL A 216 8.60 19.26 -6.50
CA VAL A 216 9.21 20.57 -6.22
C VAL A 216 10.50 20.43 -5.40
N VAL A 217 10.50 19.57 -4.37
CA VAL A 217 11.71 19.27 -3.60
C VAL A 217 12.81 18.68 -4.50
N GLN A 218 12.47 17.76 -5.40
CA GLN A 218 13.42 17.13 -6.32
C GLN A 218 14.05 18.12 -7.30
N ASP A 219 13.24 19.02 -7.87
CA ASP A 219 13.69 20.02 -8.85
C ASP A 219 14.61 21.08 -8.24
N LYS A 220 14.56 21.29 -6.92
CA LYS A 220 15.38 22.28 -6.22
C LYS A 220 16.82 21.83 -5.96
N GLY A 221 17.13 20.54 -6.07
CA GLY A 221 18.50 20.03 -5.89
C GLY A 221 19.08 20.30 -4.49
N LEU A 222 18.31 19.99 -3.44
CA LEU A 222 18.62 20.38 -2.06
C LEU A 222 19.82 19.62 -1.46
N LYS A 223 20.56 20.27 -0.55
CA LYS A 223 21.70 19.68 0.17
C LYS A 223 21.41 19.32 1.62
N ARG A 224 20.28 19.76 2.18
CA ARG A 224 19.81 19.42 3.54
C ARG A 224 18.38 18.92 3.51
N GLN A 225 18.10 17.90 4.31
CA GLN A 225 16.74 17.37 4.45
C GLN A 225 15.77 18.37 5.09
N SER A 226 16.26 19.26 5.98
CA SER A 226 15.43 20.31 6.58
C SER A 226 14.85 21.27 5.54
N GLU A 227 15.57 21.56 4.46
CA GLU A 227 15.07 22.40 3.36
C GLU A 227 13.93 21.72 2.61
N ALA A 228 13.94 20.39 2.53
CA ALA A 228 12.85 19.62 1.94
C ALA A 228 11.59 19.67 2.83
N ASP A 229 11.74 19.57 4.15
CA ASP A 229 10.61 19.69 5.09
C ASP A 229 9.94 21.07 5.01
N GLU A 230 10.73 22.15 4.93
CA GLU A 230 10.20 23.50 4.77
C GLU A 230 9.33 23.65 3.51
N ILE A 231 9.76 23.08 2.38
CA ILE A 231 8.96 23.08 1.14
C ILE A 231 7.70 22.22 1.32
N MET A 232 7.82 21.06 1.97
CA MET A 232 6.70 20.14 2.13
C MET A 232 5.59 20.68 3.05
N LYS A 233 5.84 21.69 3.89
CA LYS A 233 4.80 22.35 4.72
C LYS A 233 3.65 22.94 3.91
N ASP A 234 3.93 23.40 2.69
CA ASP A 234 2.90 23.95 1.78
C ASP A 234 1.98 22.85 1.21
N TYR A 235 2.37 21.58 1.31
CA TYR A 235 1.67 20.43 0.73
C TYR A 235 1.06 19.51 1.78
N GLU A 236 1.65 19.44 2.98
CA GLU A 236 1.20 18.59 4.08
C GLU A 236 1.48 19.24 5.46
N PRO A 237 0.45 19.63 6.22
CA PRO A 237 0.62 20.29 7.51
C PRO A 237 1.09 19.38 8.65
N ASP A 238 0.78 18.08 8.63
CA ASP A 238 1.20 17.11 9.64
C ASP A 238 2.68 16.76 9.50
N ILE A 239 3.46 17.08 10.53
CA ILE A 239 4.90 16.78 10.58
C ILE A 239 5.19 15.29 10.45
N ASN A 240 4.36 14.41 11.00
CA ASN A 240 4.61 12.97 10.96
C ASN A 240 4.47 12.44 9.53
N VAL A 241 3.48 12.94 8.78
CA VAL A 241 3.29 12.57 7.38
C VAL A 241 4.44 13.11 6.52
N ARG A 242 4.86 14.36 6.73
CA ARG A 242 6.04 14.91 6.03
C ARG A 242 7.30 14.09 6.30
N GLN A 243 7.59 13.80 7.57
CA GLN A 243 8.78 13.02 7.92
C GLN A 243 8.71 11.60 7.36
N PHE A 244 7.52 10.99 7.32
CA PHE A 244 7.30 9.73 6.63
C PHE A 244 7.65 9.81 5.14
N LEU A 245 7.12 10.80 4.40
CA LEU A 245 7.42 10.99 2.98
C LEU A 245 8.92 11.21 2.74
N LEU A 246 9.56 12.01 3.60
CA LEU A 246 10.98 12.32 3.54
C LEU A 246 11.89 11.14 3.90
N THR A 247 11.37 10.01 4.41
CA THR A 247 12.17 8.77 4.53
C THR A 247 12.64 8.23 3.18
N ASN A 248 11.96 8.62 2.10
CA ASN A 248 12.34 8.31 0.72
C ASN A 248 13.43 9.22 0.16
N LEU A 249 13.74 10.32 0.84
CA LEU A 249 14.76 11.26 0.40
C LEU A 249 16.15 10.71 0.74
N LYS A 250 17.00 10.53 -0.26
CA LYS A 250 18.36 10.00 -0.12
C LYS A 250 19.37 10.99 -0.66
N LYS A 251 20.42 11.21 0.11
CA LYS A 251 21.55 12.03 -0.31
C LYS A 251 22.38 11.23 -1.31
N SER A 252 22.51 11.76 -2.51
CA SER A 252 23.38 11.20 -3.54
C SER A 252 24.85 11.28 -3.08
N PRO A 253 25.62 10.20 -3.19
CA PRO A 253 27.04 10.21 -2.86
C PRO A 253 27.86 11.04 -3.86
N ASP A 254 27.38 11.20 -5.10
CA ASP A 254 28.15 11.79 -6.20
C ASP A 254 28.20 13.32 -6.11
N ASP A 255 27.07 13.96 -5.79
CA ASP A 255 26.91 15.42 -5.79
C ASP A 255 26.39 15.96 -4.45
N GLY A 256 26.08 15.09 -3.49
CA GLY A 256 25.52 15.46 -2.20
C GLY A 256 24.08 15.99 -2.26
N ILE A 257 23.41 15.88 -3.42
CA ILE A 257 22.03 16.34 -3.61
C ILE A 257 21.05 15.27 -3.14
N TYR A 258 20.02 15.70 -2.43
CA TYR A 258 18.92 14.84 -2.04
C TYR A 258 17.97 14.56 -3.21
N ARG A 259 17.68 13.29 -3.44
CA ARG A 259 16.73 12.80 -4.45
C ARG A 259 15.76 11.80 -3.83
N PHE A 260 14.53 11.76 -4.31
CA PHE A 260 13.61 10.72 -3.89
C PHE A 260 14.01 9.40 -4.55
N ARG A 261 14.08 8.35 -3.74
CA ARG A 261 14.34 7.00 -4.25
C ARG A 261 13.13 6.42 -5.00
N VAL A 262 11.94 6.98 -4.81
CA VAL A 262 10.72 6.53 -5.49
C VAL A 262 10.54 7.26 -6.82
N PRO A 263 10.03 6.60 -7.88
CA PRO A 263 9.81 7.25 -9.17
C PRO A 263 8.53 8.09 -9.14
N LEU A 264 8.66 9.37 -8.80
CA LEU A 264 7.53 10.27 -8.53
C LEU A 264 6.53 10.37 -9.69
N GLU A 265 7.00 10.49 -10.93
CA GLU A 265 6.12 10.52 -12.12
C GLU A 265 5.34 9.21 -12.28
N THR A 266 6.02 8.07 -12.16
CA THR A 266 5.39 6.75 -12.22
C THR A 266 4.31 6.60 -11.16
N LEU A 267 4.61 6.93 -9.90
CA LEU A 267 3.64 6.81 -8.81
C LEU A 267 2.51 7.83 -8.93
N GLY A 268 2.80 9.06 -9.37
CA GLY A 268 1.79 10.08 -9.65
C GLY A 268 0.80 9.65 -10.73
N ASN A 269 1.30 9.11 -11.84
CA ASN A 269 0.46 8.60 -12.93
C ASN A 269 -0.33 7.34 -12.52
N ALA A 270 0.16 6.58 -11.55
CA ALA A 270 -0.49 5.37 -11.06
C ALA A 270 -1.58 5.61 -10.01
N LEU A 271 -1.76 6.82 -9.49
CA LEU A 271 -2.77 7.11 -8.46
C LEU A 271 -4.19 6.69 -8.88
N GLY A 272 -4.52 6.86 -10.17
CA GLY A 272 -5.79 6.39 -10.72
C GLY A 272 -5.96 4.87 -10.69
N ASN A 273 -4.90 4.11 -10.94
CA ASN A 273 -4.91 2.64 -10.82
C ASN A 273 -5.04 2.21 -9.36
N LEU A 274 -4.36 2.92 -8.45
CA LEU A 274 -4.38 2.62 -7.02
C LEU A 274 -5.74 2.90 -6.34
N ALA A 275 -6.59 3.70 -6.97
CA ALA A 275 -8.00 3.87 -6.58
C ALA A 275 -8.85 2.61 -6.86
N GLN A 276 -8.44 1.78 -7.81
CA GLN A 276 -9.20 0.61 -8.25
C GLN A 276 -9.13 -0.54 -7.24
N PHE A 277 -10.05 -1.49 -7.38
CA PHE A 277 -9.96 -2.79 -6.73
C PHE A 277 -10.74 -3.81 -7.54
N ILE A 278 -10.20 -5.03 -7.64
CA ILE A 278 -10.82 -6.11 -8.41
C ILE A 278 -12.20 -6.45 -7.82
N GLN A 279 -13.18 -6.56 -8.70
CA GLN A 279 -14.56 -6.94 -8.36
C GLN A 279 -14.81 -8.40 -8.77
N ASN A 280 -15.87 -9.01 -8.24
CA ASN A 280 -16.33 -10.36 -8.60
C ASN A 280 -15.37 -11.53 -8.29
N HIS A 281 -14.32 -11.28 -7.50
CA HIS A 281 -13.46 -12.31 -6.94
C HIS A 281 -13.77 -12.48 -5.46
N ARG A 282 -13.63 -13.70 -4.95
CA ARG A 282 -13.95 -14.04 -3.57
C ARG A 282 -12.79 -14.82 -2.96
N TYR A 283 -12.37 -14.41 -1.77
CA TYR A 283 -11.40 -15.14 -0.95
C TYR A 283 -12.08 -15.62 0.33
N THR A 284 -12.09 -16.94 0.54
CA THR A 284 -12.77 -17.57 1.68
C THR A 284 -11.82 -17.92 2.82
N GLY A 285 -10.54 -17.56 2.76
CA GLY A 285 -9.63 -17.82 3.86
C GLY A 285 -9.86 -16.87 5.06
N PRO A 286 -9.32 -17.22 6.25
CA PRO A 286 -9.43 -16.37 7.43
C PRO A 286 -8.86 -14.98 7.16
N THR A 287 -9.68 -13.96 7.36
CA THR A 287 -9.30 -12.57 7.09
C THR A 287 -9.58 -11.67 8.29
N LEU A 288 -8.65 -10.77 8.59
CA LEU A 288 -8.84 -9.69 9.56
C LEU A 288 -8.66 -8.35 8.86
N PHE A 289 -9.70 -7.53 8.86
CA PHE A 289 -9.59 -6.10 8.58
C PHE A 289 -9.41 -5.35 9.88
N ILE A 290 -8.46 -4.41 9.92
CA ILE A 290 -8.25 -3.50 11.05
C ILE A 290 -8.39 -2.08 10.50
N THR A 291 -9.30 -1.27 11.03
CA THR A 291 -9.48 0.12 10.61
C THR A 291 -9.31 1.11 11.75
N GLY A 292 -8.76 2.28 11.45
CA GLY A 292 -8.68 3.39 12.39
C GLY A 292 -10.05 3.98 12.67
N GLY A 293 -10.40 4.15 13.94
CA GLY A 293 -11.72 4.63 14.36
C GLY A 293 -12.06 6.03 13.84
N VAL A 294 -11.06 6.87 13.55
CA VAL A 294 -11.22 8.21 12.94
C VAL A 294 -10.59 8.29 11.55
N SER A 295 -10.21 7.16 10.95
CA SER A 295 -9.62 7.14 9.62
C SER A 295 -10.66 7.49 8.54
N PRO A 296 -10.31 8.32 7.53
CA PRO A 296 -11.19 8.55 6.38
C PRO A 296 -11.41 7.26 5.56
N TYR A 297 -10.53 6.27 5.68
CA TYR A 297 -10.67 4.95 5.04
C TYR A 297 -11.66 4.03 5.74
N ARG A 298 -12.21 4.44 6.88
CA ARG A 298 -13.25 3.69 7.58
C ARG A 298 -14.61 3.74 6.86
N LYS A 299 -14.91 4.86 6.20
CA LYS A 299 -16.23 5.11 5.61
C LYS A 299 -16.74 3.98 4.70
N PRO A 300 -15.93 3.37 3.81
CA PRO A 300 -16.40 2.25 3.01
C PRO A 300 -16.81 1.00 3.81
N PHE A 301 -16.19 0.74 4.97
CA PHE A 301 -16.61 -0.36 5.86
C PHE A 301 -18.00 -0.12 6.45
N GLU A 302 -18.39 1.15 6.62
CA GLU A 302 -19.69 1.54 7.18
C GLU A 302 -20.76 1.67 6.10
N SER A 303 -20.39 2.20 4.93
CA SER A 303 -21.33 2.47 3.86
C SER A 303 -21.55 1.28 2.91
N HIS A 304 -20.59 0.36 2.83
CA HIS A 304 -20.65 -0.83 1.98
C HIS A 304 -20.16 -2.12 2.70
N PRO A 305 -20.66 -2.43 3.92
CA PRO A 305 -20.25 -3.63 4.65
C PRO A 305 -20.50 -4.92 3.85
N GLU A 306 -21.53 -4.94 3.00
CA GLU A 306 -21.88 -6.08 2.14
C GLU A 306 -20.77 -6.46 1.17
N LEU A 307 -19.92 -5.52 0.74
CA LEU A 307 -18.79 -5.83 -0.14
C LEU A 307 -17.70 -6.62 0.58
N VAL A 308 -17.51 -6.38 1.87
CA VAL A 308 -16.64 -7.21 2.71
C VAL A 308 -17.21 -8.62 2.81
N ASP A 309 -18.50 -8.77 3.09
CA ASP A 309 -19.14 -10.09 3.24
C ASP A 309 -19.15 -10.89 1.93
N GLN A 310 -19.40 -10.22 0.80
CA GLN A 310 -19.42 -10.85 -0.52
C GLN A 310 -18.03 -11.34 -0.94
N GLN A 311 -17.01 -10.50 -0.75
CA GLN A 311 -15.65 -10.75 -1.23
C GLN A 311 -14.79 -11.53 -0.23
N PHE A 312 -15.03 -11.36 1.07
CA PHE A 312 -14.29 -11.95 2.19
C PHE A 312 -15.25 -12.46 3.27
N PRO A 313 -16.05 -13.50 3.00
CA PRO A 313 -17.12 -13.98 3.90
C PRO A 313 -16.64 -14.48 5.27
N ASN A 314 -15.35 -14.81 5.41
CA ASN A 314 -14.74 -15.28 6.65
C ASN A 314 -13.90 -14.17 7.30
N ALA A 315 -14.20 -12.91 6.96
CA ALA A 315 -13.53 -11.75 7.54
C ALA A 315 -14.09 -11.38 8.91
N ARG A 316 -13.23 -10.80 9.73
CA ARG A 316 -13.59 -9.99 10.89
C ARG A 316 -13.13 -8.56 10.64
N VAL A 317 -13.91 -7.57 11.09
CA VAL A 317 -13.53 -6.16 11.01
C VAL A 317 -13.37 -5.63 12.42
N GLU A 318 -12.15 -5.23 12.76
CA GLU A 318 -11.79 -4.64 14.05
C GLU A 318 -11.53 -3.14 13.89
N VAL A 319 -12.05 -2.35 14.83
CA VAL A 319 -11.88 -0.89 14.84
C VAL A 319 -10.95 -0.50 15.97
N MET A 320 -9.86 0.21 15.65
CA MET A 320 -8.95 0.79 16.65
C MET A 320 -9.43 2.18 17.07
N PRO A 321 -9.99 2.36 18.28
CA PRO A 321 -10.62 3.63 18.67
C PRO A 321 -9.61 4.77 18.70
N GLY A 322 -9.97 5.92 18.12
CA GLY A 322 -9.12 7.12 18.11
C GLY A 322 -7.80 6.97 17.34
N CYS A 323 -7.69 6.02 16.41
CA CYS A 323 -6.59 5.93 15.45
C CYS A 323 -7.02 6.47 14.08
N GLY A 324 -6.11 7.18 13.44
CA GLY A 324 -6.19 7.56 12.04
C GLY A 324 -5.67 6.48 11.10
N HIS A 325 -5.18 6.91 9.93
CA HIS A 325 -4.74 6.00 8.86
C HIS A 325 -3.47 5.22 9.19
N TRP A 326 -2.65 5.75 10.09
CA TRP A 326 -1.34 5.19 10.44
C TRP A 326 -1.44 4.35 11.70
N LEU A 327 -2.52 3.57 11.83
CA LEU A 327 -2.88 2.84 13.04
C LEU A 327 -1.75 1.98 13.65
N HIS A 328 -0.88 1.42 12.80
CA HIS A 328 0.27 0.61 13.21
C HIS A 328 1.43 1.44 13.79
N ALA A 329 1.50 2.73 13.47
CA ALA A 329 2.46 3.69 14.00
C ALA A 329 1.87 4.50 15.17
N GLU A 330 0.58 4.83 15.12
CA GLU A 330 -0.12 5.61 16.15
C GLU A 330 -0.34 4.81 17.44
N LYS A 331 -0.79 3.55 17.34
CA LYS A 331 -1.00 2.65 18.49
C LYS A 331 -0.40 1.26 18.22
N PRO A 332 0.94 1.15 18.20
CA PRO A 332 1.64 -0.07 17.80
C PRO A 332 1.31 -1.27 18.71
N ASP A 333 1.13 -1.06 20.01
CA ASP A 333 0.85 -2.15 20.95
C ASP A 333 -0.55 -2.74 20.78
N LEU A 334 -1.54 -1.89 20.52
CA LEU A 334 -2.90 -2.32 20.23
C LEU A 334 -2.95 -3.05 18.89
N PHE A 335 -2.30 -2.49 17.86
CA PHE A 335 -2.20 -3.15 16.55
C PHE A 335 -1.51 -4.52 16.65
N LEU A 336 -0.38 -4.59 17.36
CA LEU A 336 0.35 -5.83 17.59
C LEU A 336 -0.50 -6.88 18.29
N SER A 337 -1.31 -6.47 19.27
CA SER A 337 -2.19 -7.37 20.00
C SER A 337 -3.28 -7.94 19.09
N LEU A 338 -4.01 -7.10 18.34
CA LEU A 338 -5.02 -7.55 17.37
C LEU A 338 -4.46 -8.54 16.34
N VAL A 339 -3.29 -8.22 15.77
CA VAL A 339 -2.59 -9.09 14.82
C VAL A 339 -2.22 -10.43 15.49
N SER A 340 -1.68 -10.37 16.71
CA SER A 340 -1.23 -11.58 17.40
C SER A 340 -2.38 -12.49 17.79
N ASP A 341 -3.47 -11.92 18.27
CA ASP A 341 -4.65 -12.66 18.70
C ASP A 341 -5.29 -13.37 17.51
N PHE A 342 -5.41 -12.69 16.37
CA PHE A 342 -5.92 -13.32 15.15
C PHE A 342 -5.00 -14.44 14.61
N ILE A 343 -3.68 -14.25 14.66
CA ILE A 343 -2.72 -15.27 14.22
C ILE A 343 -2.76 -16.50 15.13
N THR A 344 -2.87 -16.33 16.44
CA THR A 344 -2.85 -17.45 17.41
C THR A 344 -4.20 -18.13 17.60
N ALA A 345 -5.33 -17.41 17.44
CA ALA A 345 -6.67 -17.96 17.68
C ALA A 345 -7.05 -19.14 16.76
N SER A 346 -6.58 -19.18 15.51
CA SER A 346 -6.86 -20.35 14.65
C SER A 346 -5.90 -21.50 14.86
N GLU A 347 -4.67 -21.25 15.33
CA GLU A 347 -3.68 -22.33 15.57
C GLU A 347 -4.20 -23.27 16.67
N GLN A 348 -4.98 -22.74 17.61
CA GLN A 348 -5.68 -23.51 18.64
C GLN A 348 -6.90 -24.28 18.11
N ASN A 349 -7.51 -23.86 16.99
CA ASN A 349 -8.62 -24.56 16.36
C ASN A 349 -8.13 -25.66 15.41
N ASP A 350 -7.04 -25.40 14.67
CA ASP A 350 -6.40 -26.37 13.78
C ASP A 350 -5.77 -27.53 14.59
N ALA A 351 -5.23 -27.25 15.78
CA ALA A 351 -4.69 -28.25 16.70
C ALA A 351 -5.77 -29.07 17.45
N LYS A 352 -7.03 -28.62 17.46
CA LYS A 352 -8.17 -29.36 18.06
C LYS A 352 -8.92 -30.23 17.06
N GLN A 353 -8.67 -30.06 15.77
CA GLN A 353 -9.28 -30.84 14.69
C GLN A 353 -8.35 -31.93 14.10
N GLN A 354 -7.10 -31.98 14.55
CA GLN A 354 -6.15 -33.08 14.35
C GLN A 354 -6.14 -33.96 15.58
#